data_AF-A0A937TNA3-F1
#
_entry.id   AF-A0A937TNA3-F1
#
_cell.length_a   1.000
_cell.length_b   1.000
_cell.length_c   1.000
_cell.angle_alpha   90.00
_cell.angle_beta   90.00
_cell.angle_gamma   90.00
#
_symmetry.space_group_name_H-M   'P 1'
#
loop_
_entity.id
_entity.type
_entity.pdbx_description
1 polymer ?
#
loop_
_entity_poly.entity_id
_entity_poly.type
_entity_poly.pdbx_seq_one_letter_code
_entity_poly.pdbx_strand_id
1 'polypeptide(L)'
;ILLKQLRESDQLGVVLFSRSYMSQDSGANLGIAEKLAQLGVVPIPLDLLPLGAVDPKEYSDRPYWYYESKFIAGGALTVEDPQLYGLAITNFGCGPNSFMLPMLADIMGEKPLGELEMDEHAAEAGIVTRLEAYVDTITSHAQSAKHIPDTDRYIYRGVSAIIDPKKTLLLPSMCPHADVLAEAINASGARAIVLPESDERTLLISNQVTSGTECLPYRVTLGDFMKFCSDCGDDLKNYEGFMAGAYGPCRLGKYAVEQGRILKDIGFDLPMISSVSNNAYRDLNLEPGFTRLAWNSIVAVDGLQRLLWRTRPYEKEKGVAEALFDEFLKRIAERVRRKEPFYDVLQQATAAFKSLIDPHLPPRPLIGINGEIFLRSNRFSNRDLVKECEEAGLEVIVSPVGEWMKYTAYRNLEDAVKDRNFRKIIPSYLKKLVQERDEHKVSGYYRELLDGREPSTAAILAKSDMYLSPRCGSEAVLSIGSGVEWMESPVFAGVISVMPHGCMPGGIVAAMAEKFSATYQKPWISLTYDGFLETNNAARISNFAELLKFCRQEANTT
;
A
#
# COMPACT_ATOMS: atom_id res chain seq x y z
N ILE A 1 37.79 -0.45 16.24
CA ILE A 1 38.35 -0.46 17.62
C ILE A 1 37.46 -1.30 18.53
N LEU A 2 36.15 -1.00 18.61
CA LEU A 2 35.20 -1.76 19.44
C LEU A 2 35.18 -3.28 19.16
N LEU A 3 35.00 -3.71 17.91
CA LEU A 3 35.04 -5.14 17.55
C LEU A 3 36.38 -5.81 17.85
N LYS A 4 37.49 -5.05 17.80
CA LYS A 4 38.81 -5.55 18.14
C LYS A 4 38.93 -5.77 19.65
N GLN A 5 38.44 -4.82 20.44
CA GLN A 5 38.39 -4.91 21.91
C GLN A 5 37.48 -6.05 22.37
N LEU A 6 36.35 -6.28 21.70
CA LEU A 6 35.47 -7.41 21.97
C LEU A 6 36.19 -8.74 21.74
N ARG A 7 36.89 -8.89 20.62
CA ARG A 7 37.68 -10.11 20.34
C ARG A 7 38.82 -10.36 21.32
N GLU A 8 39.31 -9.29 21.94
CA GLU A 8 40.34 -9.33 22.98
C GLU A 8 39.74 -9.56 24.38
N SER A 9 38.41 -9.54 24.54
CA SER A 9 37.69 -9.81 25.79
C SER A 9 36.91 -11.13 25.72
N ASP A 10 36.52 -11.65 26.89
CA ASP A 10 35.62 -12.81 27.01
C ASP A 10 34.13 -12.41 27.03
N GLN A 11 33.82 -11.17 26.62
CA GLN A 11 32.45 -10.66 26.64
C GLN A 11 31.72 -10.98 25.33
N LEU A 12 30.40 -11.14 25.42
CA LEU A 12 29.54 -11.23 24.24
C LEU A 12 29.17 -9.83 23.76
N GLY A 13 29.08 -9.67 22.43
CA GLY A 13 28.61 -8.46 21.79
C GLY A 13 27.14 -8.57 21.42
N VAL A 14 26.36 -7.51 21.64
CA VAL A 14 24.95 -7.43 21.25
C VAL A 14 24.78 -6.33 20.21
N VAL A 15 24.53 -6.73 18.96
CA VAL A 15 24.24 -5.83 17.85
C VAL A 15 22.81 -5.30 17.98
N LEU A 16 22.69 -3.98 18.10
CA LEU A 16 21.40 -3.30 18.22
C LEU A 16 20.80 -3.06 16.83
N PHE A 17 19.88 -3.93 16.42
CA PHE A 17 19.13 -3.80 15.17
C PHE A 17 17.98 -2.80 15.35
N SER A 18 18.28 -1.53 15.16
CA SER A 18 17.29 -0.46 15.22
C SER A 18 17.71 0.73 14.34
N ARG A 19 16.81 1.72 14.21
CA ARG A 19 17.18 2.98 13.57
C ARG A 19 18.11 3.78 14.48
N SER A 20 19.02 4.58 13.93
CA SER A 20 20.04 5.28 14.73
C SER A 20 19.42 6.10 15.87
N TYR A 21 18.29 6.78 15.63
CA TYR A 21 17.59 7.53 16.68
C TYR A 21 17.05 6.62 17.82
N MET A 22 16.59 5.40 17.52
CA MET A 22 16.18 4.42 18.52
C MET A 22 17.38 3.78 19.23
N SER A 23 18.54 3.68 18.59
CA SER A 23 19.72 3.07 19.24
C SER A 23 20.45 4.02 20.20
N GLN A 24 20.40 5.33 19.94
CA GLN A 24 21.26 6.32 20.61
C GLN A 24 20.51 7.27 21.56
N ASP A 25 19.18 7.37 21.47
CA ASP A 25 18.41 8.28 22.31
C ASP A 25 17.78 7.51 23.49
N SER A 26 18.27 7.78 24.70
CA SER A 26 17.77 7.18 25.94
C SER A 26 16.32 7.57 26.25
N GLY A 27 15.84 8.71 25.74
CA GLY A 27 14.43 9.10 25.84
C GLY A 27 13.53 8.26 24.92
N ALA A 28 14.08 7.76 23.80
CA ALA A 28 13.33 6.92 22.87
C ALA A 28 13.40 5.42 23.22
N ASN A 29 14.46 4.97 23.91
CA ASN A 29 14.73 3.55 24.12
C ASN A 29 14.94 3.14 25.58
N LEU A 30 14.77 4.07 26.53
CA LEU A 30 14.90 3.83 27.98
C LEU A 30 16.30 3.32 28.41
N GLY A 31 17.35 3.69 27.68
CA GLY A 31 18.75 3.39 28.03
C GLY A 31 19.13 1.92 27.85
N ILE A 32 18.64 1.26 26.79
CA ILE A 32 18.90 -0.17 26.53
C ILE A 32 20.41 -0.47 26.46
N ALA A 33 21.20 0.42 25.85
CA ALA A 33 22.64 0.21 25.72
C ALA A 33 23.33 0.17 27.11
N GLU A 34 23.00 1.11 27.98
CA GLU A 34 23.53 1.18 29.35
C GLU A 34 23.13 -0.05 30.16
N LYS A 35 21.87 -0.49 30.03
CA LYS A 35 21.35 -1.69 30.71
C LYS A 35 22.06 -2.95 30.24
N LEU A 36 22.28 -3.11 28.92
CA LEU A 36 23.06 -4.23 28.38
C LEU A 36 24.51 -4.23 28.90
N ALA A 37 25.15 -3.07 28.97
CA ALA A 37 26.49 -2.94 29.53
C ALA A 37 26.54 -3.34 31.01
N GLN A 38 25.52 -2.99 31.80
CA GLN A 38 25.39 -3.40 33.21
C GLN A 38 25.20 -4.92 33.36
N LEU A 39 24.59 -5.58 32.37
CA LEU A 39 24.43 -7.04 32.32
C LEU A 39 25.70 -7.77 31.81
N GLY A 40 26.80 -7.06 31.60
CA GLY A 40 28.11 -7.66 31.27
C GLY A 40 28.34 -7.95 29.79
N VAL A 41 27.43 -7.52 28.90
CA VAL A 41 27.58 -7.65 27.44
C VAL A 41 27.89 -6.30 26.80
N VAL A 42 28.51 -6.31 25.62
CA VAL A 42 28.92 -5.08 24.93
C VAL A 42 27.85 -4.67 23.90
N PRO A 43 27.09 -3.58 24.11
CA PRO A 43 26.14 -3.08 23.13
C PRO A 43 26.88 -2.50 21.92
N ILE A 44 26.50 -2.92 20.71
CA ILE A 44 27.12 -2.52 19.45
C ILE A 44 26.04 -1.87 18.58
N PRO A 45 26.08 -0.54 18.39
CA PRO A 45 25.25 0.10 17.39
C PRO A 45 25.48 -0.50 16.00
N LEU A 46 24.40 -0.77 15.27
CA LEU A 46 24.45 -1.34 13.92
C LEU A 46 25.39 -0.57 12.97
N ASP A 47 25.43 0.76 13.11
CA ASP A 47 26.25 1.66 12.30
C ASP A 47 27.78 1.50 12.51
N LEU A 48 28.21 0.80 13.57
CA LEU A 48 29.63 0.52 13.84
C LEU A 48 30.13 -0.78 13.22
N LEU A 49 29.24 -1.59 12.64
CA LEU A 49 29.63 -2.78 11.89
C LEU A 49 30.17 -2.40 10.50
N PRO A 50 31.06 -3.22 9.90
CA PRO A 50 31.53 -3.03 8.53
C PRO A 50 30.46 -3.41 7.50
N LEU A 51 29.30 -2.75 7.52
CA LEU A 51 28.12 -3.10 6.72
C LEU A 51 28.38 -3.17 5.20
N GLY A 52 29.40 -2.45 4.70
CA GLY A 52 29.80 -2.50 3.29
C GLY A 52 30.53 -3.78 2.87
N ALA A 53 30.84 -4.69 3.81
CA ALA A 53 31.46 -5.97 3.51
C ALA A 53 30.48 -7.02 2.96
N VAL A 54 29.17 -6.80 3.14
CA VAL A 54 28.10 -7.69 2.67
C VAL A 54 27.29 -6.95 1.62
N ASP A 55 27.02 -7.59 0.47
CA ASP A 55 26.06 -7.05 -0.50
C ASP A 55 24.65 -7.56 -0.13
N PRO A 56 23.72 -6.68 0.29
CA PRO A 56 22.36 -7.09 0.60
C PRO A 56 21.62 -7.75 -0.57
N LYS A 57 22.12 -7.58 -1.81
CA LYS A 57 21.56 -8.23 -3.00
C LYS A 57 21.75 -9.74 -3.03
N GLU A 58 22.69 -10.27 -2.26
CA GLU A 58 22.84 -11.71 -2.06
C GLU A 58 21.65 -12.32 -1.30
N TYR A 59 20.88 -11.49 -0.58
CA TYR A 59 19.73 -11.88 0.21
C TYR A 59 18.41 -11.39 -0.37
N SER A 60 18.39 -10.32 -1.16
CA SER A 60 17.19 -9.84 -1.84
C SER A 60 17.48 -9.27 -3.23
N ASP A 61 16.65 -9.59 -4.23
CA ASP A 61 16.76 -8.96 -5.56
C ASP A 61 16.54 -7.43 -5.51
N ARG A 62 15.80 -6.95 -4.50
CA ARG A 62 15.44 -5.55 -4.29
C ARG A 62 15.44 -5.19 -2.80
N PRO A 63 16.62 -4.95 -2.19
CA PRO A 63 16.69 -4.31 -0.88
C PRO A 63 15.98 -2.96 -0.98
N TYR A 64 14.87 -2.81 -0.28
CA TYR A 64 13.88 -1.78 -0.58
C TYR A 64 14.08 -0.54 0.28
N TRP A 65 14.29 -0.72 1.59
CA TRP A 65 14.63 0.37 2.50
C TRP A 65 16.11 0.42 2.81
N TYR A 66 16.61 1.62 3.09
CA TYR A 66 18.00 1.81 3.51
C TYR A 66 18.34 1.02 4.78
N TYR A 67 17.45 1.02 5.78
CA TYR A 67 17.65 0.25 7.02
C TYR A 67 17.48 -1.26 6.83
N GLU A 68 16.70 -1.70 5.84
CA GLU A 68 16.63 -3.12 5.48
C GLU A 68 17.99 -3.61 4.99
N SER A 69 18.64 -2.84 4.12
CA SER A 69 20.00 -3.14 3.64
C SER A 69 21.00 -3.25 4.80
N LYS A 70 20.88 -2.35 5.81
CA LYS A 70 21.70 -2.41 7.02
C LYS A 70 21.39 -3.63 7.89
N PHE A 71 20.11 -3.99 8.04
CA PHE A 71 19.70 -5.13 8.86
C PHE A 71 20.18 -6.44 8.23
N ILE A 72 20.09 -6.58 6.90
CA ILE A 72 20.63 -7.73 6.16
C ILE A 72 22.14 -7.84 6.38
N ALA A 73 22.90 -6.79 6.08
CA ALA A 73 24.35 -6.80 6.22
C ALA A 73 24.80 -7.03 7.68
N GLY A 74 24.13 -6.37 8.64
CA GLY A 74 24.40 -6.54 10.06
C GLY A 74 24.08 -7.95 10.54
N GLY A 75 22.97 -8.54 10.08
CA GLY A 75 22.56 -9.92 10.40
C GLY A 75 23.60 -10.92 9.92
N ALA A 76 24.02 -10.82 8.66
CA ALA A 76 25.04 -11.68 8.07
C ALA A 76 26.36 -11.63 8.86
N LEU A 77 26.87 -10.42 9.13
CA LEU A 77 28.08 -10.22 9.94
C LEU A 77 27.92 -10.73 11.39
N THR A 78 26.71 -10.60 11.96
CA THR A 78 26.41 -11.09 13.31
C THR A 78 26.45 -12.60 13.36
N VAL A 79 25.94 -13.30 12.34
CA VAL A 79 25.95 -14.76 12.27
C VAL A 79 27.36 -15.30 12.13
N GLU A 80 28.18 -14.69 11.27
CA GLU A 80 29.57 -15.09 11.02
C GLU A 80 30.48 -15.01 12.25
N ASP A 81 30.26 -14.05 13.15
CA ASP A 81 31.10 -13.86 14.34
C ASP A 81 30.48 -14.55 15.58
N PRO A 82 31.11 -15.61 16.14
CA PRO A 82 30.53 -16.39 17.24
C PRO A 82 30.33 -15.59 18.54
N GLN A 83 30.99 -14.43 18.70
CA GLN A 83 30.83 -13.57 19.87
C GLN A 83 29.65 -12.60 19.75
N LEU A 84 29.06 -12.44 18.56
CA LEU A 84 28.01 -11.46 18.30
C LEU A 84 26.60 -12.08 18.32
N TYR A 85 25.66 -11.40 18.98
CA TYR A 85 24.23 -11.74 19.02
C TYR A 85 23.38 -10.53 18.65
N GLY A 86 22.13 -10.74 18.22
CA GLY A 86 21.26 -9.66 17.76
C GLY A 86 20.17 -9.29 18.76
N LEU A 87 19.94 -7.99 18.97
CA LEU A 87 18.75 -7.47 19.64
C LEU A 87 18.05 -6.45 18.73
N ALA A 88 16.86 -6.81 18.23
CA ALA A 88 16.02 -5.92 17.46
C ALA A 88 15.18 -5.03 18.38
N ILE A 89 15.32 -3.72 18.20
CA ILE A 89 14.53 -2.73 18.95
C ILE A 89 13.56 -2.09 17.96
N THR A 90 12.27 -2.37 18.15
CA THR A 90 11.17 -1.89 17.32
C THR A 90 10.25 -0.98 18.12
N ASN A 91 9.33 -0.30 17.44
CA ASN A 91 8.29 0.53 18.06
C ASN A 91 6.93 -0.08 17.75
N PHE A 92 5.98 0.11 18.66
CA PHE A 92 4.59 -0.28 18.44
C PHE A 92 4.08 0.29 17.10
N GLY A 93 3.54 -0.59 16.26
CA GLY A 93 3.02 -0.22 14.94
C GLY A 93 4.07 0.16 13.88
N CYS A 94 5.37 -0.15 14.10
CA CYS A 94 6.43 0.17 13.15
C CYS A 94 6.29 -0.63 11.84
N GLY A 95 5.71 0.03 10.84
CA GLY A 95 5.33 -0.62 9.60
C GLY A 95 6.44 -1.33 8.83
N PRO A 96 7.59 -0.70 8.52
CA PRO A 96 8.67 -1.38 7.80
C PRO A 96 9.23 -2.61 8.55
N ASN A 97 9.23 -2.59 9.88
CA ASN A 97 9.75 -3.70 10.69
C ASN A 97 8.92 -4.98 10.52
N SER A 98 7.62 -4.87 10.18
CA SER A 98 6.77 -6.02 9.82
C SER A 98 7.31 -6.88 8.66
N PHE A 99 8.21 -6.32 7.84
CA PHE A 99 8.87 -7.02 6.73
C PHE A 99 10.38 -7.19 6.92
N MET A 100 11.04 -6.27 7.65
CA MET A 100 12.50 -6.37 7.88
C MET A 100 12.86 -7.38 8.98
N LEU A 101 12.04 -7.52 10.03
CA LEU A 101 12.33 -8.43 11.13
C LEU A 101 12.22 -9.91 10.74
N PRO A 102 11.22 -10.36 9.95
CA PRO A 102 11.22 -11.72 9.41
C PRO A 102 12.47 -12.04 8.59
N MET A 103 12.93 -11.08 7.78
CA MET A 103 14.17 -11.24 7.01
C MET A 103 15.40 -11.34 7.91
N LEU A 104 15.49 -10.52 8.96
CA LEU A 104 16.57 -10.58 9.94
C LEU A 104 16.55 -11.92 10.70
N ALA A 105 15.37 -12.39 11.13
CA ALA A 105 15.20 -13.67 11.81
C ALA A 105 15.63 -14.85 10.92
N ASP A 106 15.29 -14.83 9.63
CA ASP A 106 15.71 -15.85 8.68
C ASP A 106 17.23 -15.87 8.48
N ILE A 107 17.88 -14.70 8.43
CA ILE A 107 19.34 -14.59 8.35
C ILE A 107 19.98 -15.12 9.63
N MET A 108 19.47 -14.72 10.80
CA MET A 108 19.99 -15.15 12.11
C MET A 108 19.84 -16.67 12.34
N GLY A 109 18.81 -17.29 11.74
CA GLY A 109 18.63 -18.74 11.75
C GLY A 109 18.39 -19.28 13.15
N GLU A 110 19.27 -20.17 13.62
CA GLU A 110 19.21 -20.73 14.98
C GLU A 110 19.91 -19.83 16.02
N LYS A 111 20.69 -18.84 15.58
CA LYS A 111 21.41 -17.95 16.49
C LYS A 111 20.40 -17.04 17.19
N PRO A 112 20.38 -16.98 18.54
CA PRO A 112 19.43 -16.17 19.27
C PRO A 112 19.37 -14.71 18.79
N LEU A 113 18.14 -14.27 18.49
CA LEU A 113 17.77 -12.89 18.16
C LEU A 113 16.71 -12.45 19.17
N GLY A 114 17.03 -11.45 20.00
CA GLY A 114 16.04 -10.81 20.86
C GLY A 114 15.20 -9.82 20.07
N GLU A 115 13.92 -9.70 20.39
CA GLU A 115 13.03 -8.66 19.85
C GLU A 115 12.36 -7.92 21.01
N LEU A 116 12.48 -6.59 20.99
CA LEU A 116 11.93 -5.72 22.01
C LEU A 116 11.16 -4.57 21.36
N GLU A 117 9.85 -4.54 21.61
CA GLU A 117 8.96 -3.47 21.17
C GLU A 117 8.86 -2.37 22.23
N MET A 118 9.12 -1.13 21.81
CA MET A 118 8.97 0.09 22.60
C MET A 118 7.59 0.71 22.36
N ASP A 119 6.89 1.02 23.46
CA ASP A 119 5.65 1.79 23.49
C ASP A 119 5.75 2.85 24.61
N GLU A 120 5.02 3.96 24.48
CA GLU A 120 5.00 5.06 25.46
C GLU A 120 4.54 4.57 26.85
N HIS A 121 3.73 3.51 26.89
CA HIS A 121 3.25 2.88 28.13
C HIS A 121 4.21 1.83 28.71
N ALA A 122 5.35 1.54 28.07
CA ALA A 122 6.27 0.50 28.53
C ALA A 122 6.95 0.91 29.84
N ALA A 123 6.68 0.16 30.92
CA ALA A 123 7.33 0.38 32.21
C ALA A 123 8.80 -0.10 32.17
N GLU A 124 9.71 0.73 32.67
CA GLU A 124 11.16 0.48 32.69
C GLU A 124 11.52 -0.89 33.31
N ALA A 125 10.85 -1.29 34.38
CA ALA A 125 11.08 -2.57 35.05
C ALA A 125 10.80 -3.78 34.14
N GLY A 126 9.83 -3.67 33.23
CA GLY A 126 9.50 -4.73 32.28
C GLY A 126 10.54 -4.90 31.16
N ILE A 127 11.31 -3.85 30.86
CA ILE A 127 12.40 -3.91 29.88
C ILE A 127 13.63 -4.58 30.48
N VAL A 128 13.98 -4.24 31.73
CA VAL A 128 15.15 -4.82 32.41
C VAL A 128 15.02 -6.34 32.50
N THR A 129 13.87 -6.86 32.91
CA THR A 129 13.67 -8.31 33.04
C THR A 129 13.73 -9.05 31.70
N ARG A 130 13.26 -8.43 30.61
CA ARG A 130 13.40 -8.99 29.26
C ARG A 130 14.85 -8.99 28.78
N LEU A 131 15.62 -7.95 29.10
CA LEU A 131 17.05 -7.88 28.78
C LEU A 131 17.85 -8.91 29.59
N GLU A 132 17.56 -9.09 30.88
CA GLU A 132 18.15 -10.14 31.72
C GLU A 132 17.92 -11.53 31.12
N ALA A 133 16.67 -11.87 30.84
CA ALA A 133 16.32 -13.16 30.23
C ALA A 133 16.97 -13.37 28.86
N TYR A 134 17.10 -12.30 28.06
CA TYR A 134 17.80 -12.34 26.78
C TYR A 134 19.31 -12.59 26.97
N VAL A 135 19.96 -11.87 27.89
CA VAL A 135 21.40 -12.04 28.17
C VAL A 135 21.70 -13.46 28.69
N ASP A 136 20.84 -14.01 29.54
CA ASP A 136 20.95 -15.40 30.00
C ASP A 136 20.86 -16.38 28.83
N THR A 137 19.93 -16.15 27.90
CA THR A 137 19.73 -16.99 26.71
C THR A 137 20.98 -17.02 25.82
N ILE A 138 21.54 -15.84 25.50
CA ILE A 138 22.73 -15.78 24.63
C ILE A 138 23.98 -16.32 25.33
N THR A 139 24.10 -16.14 26.64
CA THR A 139 25.22 -16.67 27.43
C THR A 139 25.19 -18.19 27.47
N SER A 140 24.01 -18.78 27.72
CA SER A 140 23.80 -20.23 27.68
C SER A 140 24.05 -20.81 26.28
N HIS A 141 23.58 -20.13 25.24
CA HIS A 141 23.84 -20.52 23.86
C HIS A 141 25.35 -20.50 23.53
N ALA A 142 26.06 -19.43 23.91
CA ALA A 142 27.51 -19.31 23.69
C ALA A 142 28.31 -20.43 24.38
N GLN A 143 27.87 -20.87 25.57
CA GLN A 143 28.53 -21.95 26.32
C GLN A 143 28.22 -23.35 25.77
N SER A 144 27.07 -23.54 25.13
CA SER A 144 26.60 -24.85 24.64
C SER A 144 26.92 -25.11 23.16
N ALA A 145 27.30 -24.08 22.39
CA ALA A 145 27.52 -24.19 20.96
C ALA A 145 28.74 -25.05 20.58
N LYS A 146 28.50 -26.32 20.26
CA LYS A 146 29.30 -27.10 19.28
C LYS A 146 28.62 -26.90 17.90
N HIS A 147 29.22 -26.10 17.01
CA HIS A 147 28.68 -25.84 15.66
C HIS A 147 28.57 -27.15 14.85
N ILE A 148 27.56 -27.39 14.00
CA ILE A 148 27.26 -26.72 12.72
C ILE A 148 25.73 -26.67 12.49
N PRO A 149 25.12 -25.52 12.13
CA PRO A 149 23.75 -25.47 11.62
C PRO A 149 23.69 -25.88 10.15
N ASP A 150 22.71 -26.72 9.82
CA ASP A 150 22.32 -27.05 8.46
C ASP A 150 21.51 -25.88 7.87
N THR A 151 21.97 -25.28 6.78
CA THR A 151 21.40 -24.04 6.21
C THR A 151 20.67 -24.31 4.91
N ASP A 152 19.74 -25.26 4.91
CA ASP A 152 18.77 -25.44 3.83
C ASP A 152 17.56 -24.47 3.94
N ARG A 153 17.70 -23.35 4.67
CA ARG A 153 16.67 -22.29 4.68
C ARG A 153 16.82 -21.40 3.45
N TYR A 154 15.73 -21.28 2.71
CA TYR A 154 15.62 -20.35 1.59
C TYR A 154 15.52 -18.90 2.10
N ILE A 155 16.66 -18.27 2.38
CA ILE A 155 16.73 -16.89 2.87
C ILE A 155 16.47 -15.89 1.73
N TYR A 156 16.90 -16.23 0.51
CA TYR A 156 16.84 -15.31 -0.62
C TYR A 156 15.42 -14.84 -0.96
N ARG A 157 15.27 -13.53 -1.13
CA ARG A 157 14.01 -12.82 -1.38
C ARG A 157 14.00 -12.24 -2.79
N GLY A 158 13.28 -12.87 -3.71
CA GLY A 158 13.15 -12.33 -5.07
C GLY A 158 11.87 -12.74 -5.77
N VAL A 159 11.45 -11.91 -6.73
CA VAL A 159 10.24 -12.13 -7.55
C VAL A 159 10.48 -11.73 -9.00
N SER A 160 9.99 -12.54 -9.93
CA SER A 160 10.07 -12.24 -11.35
C SER A 160 9.10 -11.11 -11.74
N ALA A 161 9.44 -10.35 -12.78
CA ALA A 161 8.49 -9.47 -13.47
C ALA A 161 7.94 -10.09 -14.77
N ILE A 162 8.47 -11.25 -15.17
CA ILE A 162 8.13 -11.94 -16.40
C ILE A 162 6.95 -12.87 -16.12
N ILE A 163 5.84 -12.65 -16.81
CA ILE A 163 4.66 -13.51 -16.78
C ILE A 163 4.92 -14.74 -17.67
N ASP A 164 4.66 -15.95 -17.17
CA ASP A 164 4.65 -17.16 -18.00
C ASP A 164 3.31 -17.26 -18.75
N PRO A 165 3.27 -17.14 -20.09
CA PRO A 165 2.02 -17.23 -20.85
C PRO A 165 1.36 -18.62 -20.75
N LYS A 166 2.10 -19.65 -20.31
CA LYS A 166 1.56 -21.00 -20.08
C LYS A 166 0.83 -21.12 -18.77
N LYS A 167 0.94 -20.18 -17.84
CA LYS A 167 0.23 -20.21 -16.55
C LYS A 167 -0.88 -19.18 -16.52
N THR A 168 -1.76 -19.30 -15.53
CA THR A 168 -2.85 -18.36 -15.26
C THR A 168 -2.43 -17.41 -14.15
N LEU A 169 -2.40 -16.12 -14.46
CA LEU A 169 -2.08 -15.05 -13.53
C LEU A 169 -3.28 -14.73 -12.63
N LEU A 170 -3.08 -14.77 -11.32
CA LEU A 170 -4.08 -14.45 -10.32
C LEU A 170 -3.94 -12.99 -9.90
N LEU A 171 -5.02 -12.23 -10.01
CA LEU A 171 -5.11 -10.83 -9.57
C LEU A 171 -6.01 -10.73 -8.34
N PRO A 172 -5.58 -10.13 -7.23
CA PRO A 172 -6.47 -9.83 -6.12
C PRO A 172 -7.59 -8.86 -6.55
N SER A 173 -8.79 -9.06 -5.99
CA SER A 173 -9.95 -8.19 -6.24
C SER A 173 -9.86 -6.90 -5.44
N MET A 174 -8.93 -6.01 -5.80
CA MET A 174 -8.81 -4.70 -5.18
C MET A 174 -10.08 -3.86 -5.41
N CYS A 175 -10.54 -3.75 -6.67
CA CYS A 175 -11.70 -2.97 -7.08
C CYS A 175 -12.10 -3.38 -8.52
N PRO A 176 -13.23 -2.89 -9.07
CA PRO A 176 -13.70 -3.22 -10.43
C PRO A 176 -12.67 -3.02 -11.56
N HIS A 177 -11.65 -2.20 -11.36
CA HIS A 177 -10.54 -2.05 -12.31
C HIS A 177 -9.75 -3.35 -12.52
N ALA A 178 -9.72 -4.25 -11.53
CA ALA A 178 -9.06 -5.54 -11.64
C ALA A 178 -9.68 -6.39 -12.78
N ASP A 179 -11.00 -6.36 -12.94
CA ASP A 179 -11.73 -7.12 -13.97
C ASP A 179 -11.32 -6.68 -15.38
N VAL A 180 -11.35 -5.37 -15.64
CA VAL A 180 -10.96 -4.85 -16.97
C VAL A 180 -9.45 -4.96 -17.20
N LEU A 181 -8.63 -4.97 -16.15
CA LEU A 181 -7.19 -5.19 -16.26
C LEU A 181 -6.89 -6.65 -16.59
N ALA A 182 -7.59 -7.61 -15.96
CA ALA A 182 -7.52 -9.03 -16.33
C ALA A 182 -7.86 -9.22 -17.81
N GLU A 183 -8.91 -8.54 -18.30
CA GLU A 183 -9.25 -8.61 -19.72
C GLU A 183 -8.24 -7.95 -20.65
N ALA A 184 -7.60 -6.87 -20.22
CA ALA A 184 -6.50 -6.28 -20.99
C ALA A 184 -5.28 -7.20 -21.07
N ILE A 185 -4.99 -7.95 -20.00
CA ILE A 185 -3.93 -8.97 -19.97
C ILE A 185 -4.31 -10.15 -20.88
N ASN A 186 -5.55 -10.65 -20.79
CA ASN A 186 -6.09 -11.71 -21.66
C ASN A 186 -6.00 -11.34 -23.14
N ALA A 187 -6.37 -10.10 -23.49
CA ALA A 187 -6.25 -9.58 -24.85
C ALA A 187 -4.79 -9.50 -25.33
N SER A 188 -3.82 -9.39 -24.41
CA SER A 188 -2.40 -9.16 -24.69
C SER A 188 -1.54 -10.43 -24.66
N GLY A 189 -2.18 -11.62 -24.70
CA GLY A 189 -1.49 -12.90 -24.93
C GLY A 189 -1.09 -13.69 -23.67
N ALA A 190 -1.52 -13.27 -22.49
CA ALA A 190 -1.39 -14.05 -21.25
C ALA A 190 -2.78 -14.48 -20.74
N ARG A 191 -2.85 -15.36 -19.73
CA ARG A 191 -4.11 -15.74 -19.08
C ARG A 191 -4.18 -15.08 -17.72
N ALA A 192 -5.25 -14.38 -17.41
CA ALA A 192 -5.47 -13.73 -16.12
C ALA A 192 -6.90 -13.94 -15.63
N ILE A 193 -7.03 -14.17 -14.33
CA ILE A 193 -8.29 -14.22 -13.60
C ILE A 193 -8.21 -13.33 -12.36
N VAL A 194 -9.32 -12.69 -12.02
CA VAL A 194 -9.47 -11.97 -10.76
C VAL A 194 -9.98 -12.94 -9.70
N LEU A 195 -9.37 -12.91 -8.52
CA LEU A 195 -9.82 -13.69 -7.37
C LEU A 195 -11.19 -13.17 -6.90
N PRO A 196 -12.02 -14.01 -6.24
CA PRO A 196 -13.27 -13.54 -5.67
C PRO A 196 -13.06 -12.38 -4.69
N GLU A 197 -14.11 -11.59 -4.47
CA GLU A 197 -14.08 -10.53 -3.45
C GLU A 197 -13.70 -11.09 -2.08
N SER A 198 -12.91 -10.31 -1.35
CA SER A 198 -12.46 -10.66 -0.01
C SER A 198 -13.63 -10.70 0.98
N ASP A 199 -13.49 -11.57 1.98
CA ASP A 199 -14.52 -11.86 2.98
C ASP A 199 -13.88 -12.05 4.37
N GLU A 200 -14.69 -12.29 5.40
CA GLU A 200 -14.19 -12.51 6.76
C GLU A 200 -13.21 -13.69 6.85
N ARG A 201 -13.41 -14.76 6.05
CA ARG A 201 -12.49 -15.91 5.96
C ARG A 201 -11.12 -15.48 5.46
N THR A 202 -11.07 -14.55 4.52
CA THR A 202 -9.85 -13.96 3.94
C THR A 202 -8.96 -13.38 5.04
N LEU A 203 -9.53 -12.55 5.92
CA LEU A 203 -8.77 -11.99 7.06
C LEU A 203 -8.42 -13.06 8.08
N LEU A 204 -9.36 -13.95 8.41
CA LEU A 204 -9.15 -15.00 9.42
C LEU A 204 -7.92 -15.85 9.13
N ILE A 205 -7.75 -16.32 7.88
CA ILE A 205 -6.62 -17.19 7.51
C ILE A 205 -5.31 -16.41 7.42
N SER A 206 -5.32 -15.18 6.90
CA SER A 206 -4.11 -14.35 6.84
C SER A 206 -3.58 -14.01 8.24
N ASN A 207 -4.49 -13.78 9.21
CA ASN A 207 -4.11 -13.44 10.59
C ASN A 207 -3.38 -14.56 11.32
N GLN A 208 -3.51 -15.81 10.88
CA GLN A 208 -2.82 -16.95 11.48
C GLN A 208 -1.32 -16.98 11.15
N VAL A 209 -0.91 -16.27 10.09
CA VAL A 209 0.46 -16.29 9.55
C VAL A 209 1.13 -14.90 9.55
N THR A 210 0.44 -13.88 10.07
CA THR A 210 0.93 -12.50 10.15
C THR A 210 1.07 -12.04 11.59
N SER A 211 1.97 -11.09 11.84
CA SER A 211 2.21 -10.53 13.17
C SER A 211 1.13 -9.54 13.64
N GLY A 212 0.27 -9.07 12.72
CA GLY A 212 -0.74 -8.04 12.99
C GLY A 212 -0.20 -6.61 12.84
N THR A 213 1.10 -6.45 12.55
CA THR A 213 1.72 -5.15 12.29
C THR A 213 1.74 -4.78 10.82
N GLU A 214 1.46 -5.75 9.93
CA GLU A 214 1.29 -5.58 8.49
C GLU A 214 0.03 -4.77 8.20
N CYS A 215 0.07 -3.90 7.19
CA CYS A 215 -1.08 -3.08 6.82
C CYS A 215 -2.21 -3.94 6.24
N LEU A 216 -3.46 -3.52 6.47
CA LEU A 216 -4.65 -4.27 6.07
C LEU A 216 -4.64 -4.78 4.61
N PRO A 217 -4.22 -3.99 3.59
CA PRO A 217 -4.15 -4.50 2.21
C PRO A 217 -3.24 -5.72 2.04
N TYR A 218 -2.17 -5.83 2.83
CA TYR A 218 -1.29 -6.99 2.80
C TYR A 218 -2.01 -8.24 3.27
N ARG A 219 -2.67 -8.15 4.43
CA ARG A 219 -3.44 -9.24 5.04
C ARG A 219 -4.59 -9.68 4.13
N VAL A 220 -5.33 -8.74 3.56
CA VAL A 220 -6.42 -9.01 2.61
C VAL A 220 -5.90 -9.75 1.37
N THR A 221 -4.90 -9.21 0.68
CA THR A 221 -4.38 -9.84 -0.55
C THR A 221 -3.68 -11.18 -0.30
N LEU A 222 -2.95 -11.33 0.81
CA LEU A 222 -2.37 -12.61 1.24
C LEU A 222 -3.49 -13.63 1.50
N GLY A 223 -4.54 -13.23 2.21
CA GLY A 223 -5.72 -14.06 2.46
C GLY A 223 -6.40 -14.50 1.16
N ASP A 224 -6.52 -13.63 0.16
CA ASP A 224 -7.12 -14.00 -1.12
C ASP A 224 -6.31 -15.11 -1.82
N PHE A 225 -4.98 -14.99 -1.82
CA PHE A 225 -4.10 -16.03 -2.35
C PHE A 225 -4.19 -17.32 -1.53
N MET A 226 -4.19 -17.25 -0.20
CA MET A 226 -4.33 -18.43 0.67
C MET A 226 -5.67 -19.14 0.48
N LYS A 227 -6.76 -18.38 0.30
CA LYS A 227 -8.10 -18.92 0.02
C LYS A 227 -8.10 -19.67 -1.31
N PHE A 228 -7.55 -19.04 -2.36
CA PHE A 228 -7.38 -19.68 -3.66
C PHE A 228 -6.53 -20.95 -3.57
N CYS A 229 -5.39 -20.90 -2.89
CA CYS A 229 -4.50 -22.06 -2.77
C CYS A 229 -5.17 -23.24 -2.05
N SER A 230 -5.92 -22.95 -1.00
CA SER A 230 -6.67 -23.97 -0.26
C SER A 230 -7.78 -24.61 -1.10
N ASP A 231 -8.44 -23.81 -1.94
CA ASP A 231 -9.58 -24.27 -2.74
C ASP A 231 -9.14 -24.94 -4.06
N CYS A 232 -7.95 -24.61 -4.60
CA CYS A 232 -7.41 -25.13 -5.87
C CYS A 232 -6.74 -26.52 -5.76
N GLY A 233 -6.27 -26.92 -4.58
CA GLY A 233 -5.58 -28.21 -4.37
C GLY A 233 -4.27 -28.34 -5.17
N ASP A 234 -4.03 -29.52 -5.76
CA ASP A 234 -2.73 -29.88 -6.38
C ASP A 234 -2.42 -29.16 -7.73
N ASP A 235 -3.32 -28.33 -8.25
CA ASP A 235 -3.16 -27.70 -9.57
C ASP A 235 -2.38 -26.37 -9.56
N LEU A 236 -1.80 -25.97 -8.42
CA LEU A 236 -1.13 -24.67 -8.24
C LEU A 236 0.02 -24.39 -9.21
N LYS A 237 0.67 -25.44 -9.73
CA LYS A 237 1.74 -25.34 -10.74
C LYS A 237 1.34 -24.59 -12.02
N ASN A 238 0.03 -24.53 -12.31
CA ASN A 238 -0.52 -23.85 -13.48
C ASN A 238 -0.85 -22.36 -13.22
N TYR A 239 -0.58 -21.85 -12.02
CA TYR A 239 -0.94 -20.51 -11.60
C TYR A 239 0.30 -19.71 -11.14
N GLU A 240 0.18 -18.38 -11.20
CA GLU A 240 1.12 -17.43 -10.62
C GLU A 240 0.34 -16.28 -9.97
N GLY A 241 0.72 -15.85 -8.77
CA GLY A 241 0.12 -14.70 -8.12
C GLY A 241 0.74 -13.40 -8.62
N PHE A 242 -0.05 -12.37 -8.88
CA PHE A 242 0.46 -11.04 -9.25
C PHE A 242 0.18 -10.01 -8.18
N MET A 243 1.22 -9.23 -7.85
CA MET A 243 1.09 -8.03 -7.03
C MET A 243 1.84 -6.85 -7.64
N ALA A 244 1.15 -5.71 -7.76
CA ALA A 244 1.80 -4.46 -8.06
C ALA A 244 2.79 -4.08 -6.94
N GLY A 245 3.98 -3.65 -7.30
CA GLY A 245 4.99 -3.13 -6.39
C GLY A 245 5.10 -1.60 -6.49
N ALA A 246 5.31 -0.93 -5.37
CA ALA A 246 5.71 0.48 -5.35
C ALA A 246 7.21 0.63 -5.15
N TYR A 247 7.73 1.82 -5.45
CA TYR A 247 9.02 2.31 -4.95
C TYR A 247 8.78 3.52 -4.04
N GLY A 248 9.46 3.58 -2.89
CA GLY A 248 9.32 4.67 -1.92
C GLY A 248 9.06 4.19 -0.49
N PRO A 249 8.40 4.99 0.38
CA PRO A 249 8.22 4.63 1.78
C PRO A 249 7.11 3.58 2.01
N CYS A 250 6.29 3.29 1.00
CA CYS A 250 5.17 2.35 1.09
C CYS A 250 5.65 0.90 1.17
N ARG A 251 4.99 0.08 1.99
CA ARG A 251 5.28 -1.35 2.18
C ARG A 251 4.93 -2.23 0.97
N LEU A 252 4.11 -1.72 0.05
CA LEU A 252 3.70 -2.43 -1.18
C LEU A 252 4.88 -3.01 -1.97
N GLY A 253 6.06 -2.36 -1.93
CA GLY A 253 7.27 -2.86 -2.57
C GLY A 253 7.79 -4.21 -2.06
N LYS A 254 7.30 -4.68 -0.90
CA LYS A 254 7.67 -5.98 -0.29
C LYS A 254 6.58 -7.04 -0.34
N TYR A 255 5.36 -6.71 -0.75
CA TYR A 255 4.22 -7.62 -0.66
C TYR A 255 4.46 -8.96 -1.38
N ALA A 256 4.80 -8.91 -2.67
CA ALA A 256 4.93 -10.11 -3.49
C ALA A 256 5.99 -11.07 -2.96
N VAL A 257 7.13 -10.54 -2.50
CA VAL A 257 8.24 -11.33 -2.00
C VAL A 257 7.85 -12.04 -0.71
N GLU A 258 7.21 -11.31 0.20
CA GLU A 258 6.86 -11.84 1.53
C GLU A 258 5.62 -12.73 1.49
N GLN A 259 4.67 -12.46 0.59
CA GLN A 259 3.59 -13.39 0.28
C GLN A 259 4.14 -14.71 -0.29
N GLY A 260 5.06 -14.65 -1.25
CA GLY A 260 5.67 -15.86 -1.82
C GLY A 260 6.41 -16.68 -0.77
N ARG A 261 7.11 -16.02 0.16
CA ARG A 261 7.73 -16.68 1.32
C ARG A 261 6.69 -17.36 2.22
N ILE A 262 5.70 -16.62 2.69
CA ILE A 262 4.68 -17.15 3.61
C ILE A 262 3.93 -18.32 2.97
N LEU A 263 3.52 -18.19 1.71
CA LEU A 263 2.83 -19.24 0.98
C LEU A 263 3.68 -20.51 0.93
N LYS A 264 4.98 -20.38 0.64
CA LYS A 264 5.92 -21.52 0.65
C LYS A 264 6.06 -22.13 2.05
N ASP A 265 6.18 -21.31 3.10
CA ASP A 265 6.32 -21.78 4.49
C ASP A 265 5.12 -22.61 4.96
N ILE A 266 3.92 -22.26 4.50
CA ILE A 266 2.68 -23.01 4.80
C ILE A 266 2.38 -24.14 3.81
N GLY A 267 3.30 -24.42 2.88
CA GLY A 267 3.23 -25.56 1.96
C GLY A 267 2.57 -25.29 0.60
N PHE A 268 2.29 -24.04 0.24
CA PHE A 268 1.77 -23.66 -1.07
C PHE A 268 2.90 -23.20 -2.01
N ASP A 269 3.12 -23.94 -3.09
CA ASP A 269 4.05 -23.55 -4.16
C ASP A 269 3.33 -22.70 -5.22
N LEU A 270 3.04 -21.43 -4.88
CA LEU A 270 2.49 -20.44 -5.80
C LEU A 270 3.56 -19.37 -6.12
N PRO A 271 4.14 -19.36 -7.33
CA PRO A 271 5.10 -18.34 -7.73
C PRO A 271 4.47 -16.94 -7.75
N MET A 272 5.17 -15.97 -7.18
CA MET A 272 4.74 -14.57 -7.16
C MET A 272 5.47 -13.75 -8.24
N ILE A 273 4.68 -12.98 -8.99
CA ILE A 273 5.12 -12.03 -10.02
C ILE A 273 4.85 -10.61 -9.54
N SER A 274 5.81 -9.71 -9.75
CA SER A 274 5.65 -8.31 -9.40
C SER A 274 6.34 -7.37 -10.37
N SER A 275 5.69 -6.25 -10.60
CA SER A 275 6.19 -5.14 -11.42
C SER A 275 6.13 -3.85 -10.61
N VAL A 276 7.11 -2.96 -10.82
CA VAL A 276 7.35 -1.81 -9.93
C VAL A 276 6.99 -0.46 -10.54
N SER A 277 6.49 0.44 -9.68
CA SER A 277 6.02 1.78 -10.06
C SER A 277 7.12 2.70 -10.62
N ASN A 278 8.38 2.52 -10.22
CA ASN A 278 9.50 3.35 -10.71
C ASN A 278 9.76 3.18 -12.21
N ASN A 279 9.37 2.05 -12.82
CA ASN A 279 9.42 1.85 -14.27
C ASN A 279 8.05 2.00 -14.94
N ALA A 280 7.04 2.49 -14.20
CA ALA A 280 5.65 2.60 -14.64
C ALA A 280 5.09 1.28 -15.21
N TYR A 281 5.43 0.17 -14.57
CA TYR A 281 4.97 -1.18 -14.85
C TYR A 281 5.21 -1.71 -16.28
N ARG A 282 6.35 -1.34 -16.87
CA ARG A 282 6.68 -1.66 -18.28
C ARG A 282 7.34 -3.02 -18.51
N ASP A 283 7.62 -3.77 -17.45
CA ASP A 283 8.45 -4.99 -17.44
C ASP A 283 7.66 -6.30 -17.51
N LEU A 284 6.33 -6.23 -17.66
CA LEU A 284 5.43 -7.39 -17.68
C LEU A 284 5.50 -8.29 -18.93
N ASN A 285 6.41 -8.03 -19.88
CA ASN A 285 6.55 -8.76 -21.14
C ASN A 285 5.23 -8.99 -21.93
N LEU A 286 4.30 -8.05 -21.81
CA LEU A 286 3.03 -8.05 -22.56
C LEU A 286 3.19 -7.31 -23.89
N GLU A 287 2.26 -7.53 -24.81
CA GLU A 287 2.23 -6.86 -26.13
C GLU A 287 2.34 -5.32 -25.99
N PRO A 288 3.04 -4.61 -26.90
CA PRO A 288 3.21 -3.15 -26.83
C PRO A 288 1.91 -2.33 -26.72
N GLY A 289 0.78 -2.86 -27.19
CA GLY A 289 -0.55 -2.23 -27.09
C GLY A 289 -1.16 -2.27 -25.68
N PHE A 290 -0.66 -3.15 -24.80
CA PHE A 290 -1.22 -3.40 -23.46
C PHE A 290 -1.32 -2.13 -22.61
N THR A 291 -0.24 -1.35 -22.50
CA THR A 291 -0.22 -0.16 -21.63
C THR A 291 -1.29 0.85 -22.02
N ARG A 292 -1.55 1.03 -23.32
CA ARG A 292 -2.58 1.96 -23.81
C ARG A 292 -3.98 1.38 -23.61
N LEU A 293 -4.16 0.08 -23.84
CA LEU A 293 -5.42 -0.60 -23.59
C LEU A 293 -5.79 -0.52 -22.10
N ALA A 294 -4.88 -0.91 -21.21
CA ALA A 294 -5.05 -0.84 -19.76
C ALA A 294 -5.36 0.59 -19.28
N TRP A 295 -4.64 1.60 -19.79
CA TRP A 295 -4.93 3.01 -19.47
C TRP A 295 -6.35 3.42 -19.85
N ASN A 296 -6.79 3.12 -21.08
CA ASN A 296 -8.14 3.45 -21.54
C ASN A 296 -9.21 2.73 -20.74
N SER A 297 -8.99 1.45 -20.41
CA SER A 297 -9.89 0.66 -19.57
C SER A 297 -10.03 1.26 -18.17
N ILE A 298 -8.92 1.71 -17.57
CA ILE A 298 -8.91 2.30 -16.23
C ILE A 298 -9.65 3.63 -16.21
N VAL A 299 -9.40 4.51 -17.19
CA VAL A 299 -10.14 5.78 -17.29
C VAL A 299 -11.63 5.54 -17.54
N ALA A 300 -12.00 4.50 -18.28
CA ALA A 300 -13.39 4.13 -18.50
C ALA A 300 -14.08 3.66 -17.20
N VAL A 301 -13.41 2.84 -16.38
CA VAL A 301 -13.96 2.39 -15.09
C VAL A 301 -13.98 3.54 -14.07
N ASP A 302 -12.96 4.41 -14.05
CA ASP A 302 -12.97 5.63 -13.21
C ASP A 302 -14.21 6.49 -13.52
N GLY A 303 -14.51 6.71 -14.80
CA GLY A 303 -15.71 7.44 -15.22
C GLY A 303 -17.01 6.72 -14.87
N LEU A 304 -17.07 5.40 -15.08
CA LEU A 304 -18.24 4.58 -14.74
C LEU A 304 -18.54 4.60 -13.23
N GLN A 305 -17.50 4.54 -12.38
CA GLN A 305 -17.65 4.68 -10.93
C GLN A 305 -18.15 6.07 -10.54
N ARG A 306 -17.65 7.13 -11.18
CA ARG A 306 -18.17 8.49 -10.96
C ARG A 306 -19.63 8.63 -11.38
N LEU A 307 -20.08 7.97 -12.46
CA LEU A 307 -21.50 7.92 -12.82
C LEU A 307 -22.33 7.23 -11.73
N LEU A 308 -21.84 6.10 -11.20
CA LEU A 308 -22.50 5.38 -10.11
C LEU A 308 -22.68 6.29 -8.88
N TRP A 309 -21.60 6.92 -8.39
CA TRP A 309 -21.64 7.78 -7.20
C TRP A 309 -22.45 9.05 -7.42
N ARG A 310 -22.51 9.57 -8.65
CA ARG A 310 -23.34 10.73 -9.00
C ARG A 310 -24.82 10.40 -9.05
N THR A 311 -25.19 9.18 -9.47
CA THR A 311 -26.58 8.78 -9.72
C THR A 311 -27.21 8.07 -8.52
N ARG A 312 -26.51 7.12 -7.88
CA ARG A 312 -27.05 6.26 -6.81
C ARG A 312 -27.67 7.02 -5.63
N PRO A 313 -27.14 8.17 -5.17
CA PRO A 313 -27.79 8.96 -4.11
C PRO A 313 -29.15 9.55 -4.51
N TYR A 314 -29.46 9.57 -5.81
CA TYR A 314 -30.66 10.17 -6.40
C TYR A 314 -31.46 9.17 -7.22
N GLU A 315 -31.21 7.86 -7.08
CA GLU A 315 -31.93 6.84 -7.84
C GLU A 315 -33.38 6.69 -7.37
N LYS A 316 -34.30 6.49 -8.33
CA LYS A 316 -35.74 6.31 -8.06
C LYS A 316 -36.06 5.00 -7.34
N GLU A 317 -35.30 3.96 -7.65
CA GLU A 317 -35.46 2.61 -7.10
C GLU A 317 -34.09 2.11 -6.61
N LYS A 318 -34.03 1.72 -5.34
CA LYS A 318 -32.78 1.35 -4.67
C LYS A 318 -32.13 0.15 -5.36
N GLY A 319 -30.86 0.28 -5.74
CA GLY A 319 -30.04 -0.77 -6.33
C GLY A 319 -30.01 -0.81 -7.86
N VAL A 320 -30.83 0.00 -8.55
CA VAL A 320 -30.84 0.02 -10.02
C VAL A 320 -29.55 0.61 -10.60
N ALA A 321 -28.98 1.64 -9.97
CA ALA A 321 -27.70 2.21 -10.41
C ALA A 321 -26.55 1.20 -10.27
N GLU A 322 -26.55 0.37 -9.23
CA GLU A 322 -25.55 -0.68 -9.00
C GLU A 322 -25.66 -1.79 -10.05
N ALA A 323 -26.88 -2.28 -10.32
CA ALA A 323 -27.09 -3.28 -11.37
C ALA A 323 -26.65 -2.76 -12.75
N LEU A 324 -26.89 -1.48 -13.03
CA LEU A 324 -26.46 -0.81 -14.25
C LEU A 324 -24.92 -0.71 -14.32
N PHE A 325 -24.26 -0.41 -13.20
CA PHE A 325 -22.80 -0.40 -13.11
C PHE A 325 -22.23 -1.77 -13.47
N ASP A 326 -22.75 -2.85 -12.89
CA ASP A 326 -22.28 -4.21 -13.15
C ASP A 326 -22.48 -4.63 -14.62
N GLU A 327 -23.61 -4.23 -15.23
CA GLU A 327 -23.86 -4.48 -16.65
C GLU A 327 -22.83 -3.79 -17.54
N PHE A 328 -22.61 -2.49 -17.34
CA PHE A 328 -21.68 -1.73 -18.18
C PHE A 328 -20.22 -2.10 -17.95
N LEU A 329 -19.84 -2.46 -16.72
CA LEU A 329 -18.51 -2.98 -16.41
C LEU A 329 -18.23 -4.26 -17.23
N LYS A 330 -19.16 -5.22 -17.23
CA LYS A 330 -19.05 -6.46 -18.03
C LYS A 330 -18.93 -6.16 -19.52
N ARG A 331 -19.76 -5.24 -20.04
CA ARG A 331 -19.72 -4.84 -21.46
C ARG A 331 -18.39 -4.18 -21.83
N ILE A 332 -17.82 -3.33 -20.97
CA ILE A 332 -16.49 -2.74 -21.18
C ILE A 332 -15.43 -3.85 -21.15
N ALA A 333 -15.46 -4.74 -20.16
CA ALA A 333 -14.53 -5.85 -20.04
C ALA A 333 -14.53 -6.76 -21.29
N GLU A 334 -15.71 -7.09 -21.83
CA GLU A 334 -15.86 -7.86 -23.08
C GLU A 334 -15.25 -7.14 -24.29
N ARG A 335 -15.49 -5.84 -24.45
CA ARG A 335 -14.90 -5.03 -25.53
C ARG A 335 -13.37 -4.98 -25.40
N VAL A 336 -12.86 -4.82 -24.18
CA VAL A 336 -11.43 -4.81 -23.87
C VAL A 336 -10.79 -6.16 -24.24
N ARG A 337 -11.39 -7.28 -23.85
CA ARG A 337 -10.94 -8.64 -24.22
C ARG A 337 -10.81 -8.80 -25.74
N ARG A 338 -11.76 -8.25 -26.50
CA ARG A 338 -11.79 -8.32 -27.97
C ARG A 338 -10.94 -7.23 -28.66
N LYS A 339 -10.31 -6.33 -27.91
CA LYS A 339 -9.63 -5.12 -28.42
C LYS A 339 -10.53 -4.23 -29.28
N GLU A 340 -11.82 -4.20 -28.97
CA GLU A 340 -12.82 -3.38 -29.66
C GLU A 340 -12.97 -2.00 -28.99
N PRO A 341 -13.28 -0.94 -29.74
CA PRO A 341 -13.69 0.33 -29.15
C PRO A 341 -14.95 0.15 -28.30
N PHE A 342 -15.01 0.84 -27.15
CA PHE A 342 -16.14 0.82 -26.22
C PHE A 342 -16.80 2.18 -26.05
N TYR A 343 -16.52 3.14 -26.93
CA TYR A 343 -17.03 4.52 -26.82
C TYR A 343 -18.56 4.62 -26.88
N ASP A 344 -19.19 3.78 -27.71
CA ASP A 344 -20.65 3.62 -27.79
C ASP A 344 -21.22 3.13 -26.46
N VAL A 345 -20.53 2.22 -25.79
CA VAL A 345 -20.89 1.69 -24.47
C VAL A 345 -20.84 2.81 -23.42
N LEU A 346 -19.82 3.68 -23.46
CA LEU A 346 -19.71 4.81 -22.52
C LEU A 346 -20.83 5.86 -22.70
N GLN A 347 -21.19 6.13 -23.96
CA GLN A 347 -22.29 7.05 -24.27
C GLN A 347 -23.62 6.49 -23.78
N GLN A 348 -23.87 5.20 -24.01
CA GLN A 348 -25.06 4.51 -23.51
C GLN A 348 -25.11 4.50 -21.98
N ALA A 349 -23.96 4.27 -21.32
CA ALA A 349 -23.86 4.33 -19.86
C ALA A 349 -24.28 5.70 -19.34
N THR A 350 -23.69 6.78 -19.87
CA THR A 350 -23.99 8.14 -19.42
C THR A 350 -25.47 8.48 -19.56
N ALA A 351 -26.08 8.14 -20.70
CA ALA A 351 -27.51 8.35 -20.94
C ALA A 351 -28.39 7.53 -19.97
N ALA A 352 -28.03 6.26 -19.75
CA ALA A 352 -28.75 5.37 -18.84
C ALA A 352 -28.68 5.87 -17.39
N PHE A 353 -27.49 6.19 -16.87
CA PHE A 353 -27.30 6.73 -15.52
C PHE A 353 -28.01 8.06 -15.31
N LYS A 354 -28.03 8.93 -16.32
CA LYS A 354 -28.78 10.20 -16.28
C LYS A 354 -30.29 9.98 -16.13
N SER A 355 -30.84 8.96 -16.78
CA SER A 355 -32.28 8.66 -16.75
C SER A 355 -32.79 8.17 -15.37
N LEU A 356 -31.89 7.62 -14.56
CA LEU A 356 -32.19 7.11 -13.22
C LEU A 356 -32.31 8.19 -12.15
N ILE A 357 -31.72 9.37 -12.39
CA ILE A 357 -31.74 10.48 -11.44
C ILE A 357 -33.17 11.01 -11.29
N ASP A 358 -33.65 11.05 -10.05
CA ASP A 358 -34.85 11.79 -9.68
C ASP A 358 -34.52 13.28 -9.48
N PRO A 359 -34.98 14.18 -10.36
CA PRO A 359 -34.72 15.61 -10.22
C PRO A 359 -35.46 16.27 -9.04
N HIS A 360 -36.40 15.57 -8.41
CA HIS A 360 -37.16 16.09 -7.27
C HIS A 360 -36.45 15.89 -5.92
N LEU A 361 -35.40 15.06 -5.88
CA LEU A 361 -34.62 14.86 -4.66
C LEU A 361 -33.70 16.05 -4.40
N PRO A 362 -33.57 16.49 -3.13
CA PRO A 362 -32.71 17.62 -2.80
C PRO A 362 -31.23 17.25 -3.03
N PRO A 363 -30.40 18.18 -3.53
CA PRO A 363 -28.97 17.96 -3.67
C PRO A 363 -28.35 17.62 -2.31
N ARG A 364 -27.42 16.66 -2.27
CA ARG A 364 -26.70 16.25 -1.06
C ARG A 364 -25.35 16.99 -0.96
N PRO A 365 -24.80 17.20 0.26
CA PRO A 365 -23.45 17.75 0.40
C PRO A 365 -22.43 16.84 -0.30
N LEU A 366 -21.66 17.41 -1.21
CA LEU A 366 -20.62 16.69 -1.94
C LEU A 366 -19.32 16.64 -1.13
N ILE A 367 -18.75 15.46 -0.96
CA ILE A 367 -17.48 15.26 -0.25
C ILE A 367 -16.49 14.51 -1.12
N GLY A 368 -15.20 14.76 -0.88
CA GLY A 368 -14.12 14.06 -1.54
C GLY A 368 -13.51 12.98 -0.64
N ILE A 369 -13.23 11.79 -1.21
CA ILE A 369 -12.50 10.71 -0.52
C ILE A 369 -11.12 10.53 -1.15
N ASN A 370 -10.07 10.76 -0.37
CA ASN A 370 -8.69 10.48 -0.74
C ASN A 370 -8.04 9.55 0.30
N GLY A 371 -6.73 9.35 0.22
CA GLY A 371 -6.00 8.46 1.12
C GLY A 371 -5.45 7.25 0.38
N GLU A 372 -5.20 6.18 1.13
CA GLU A 372 -4.49 5.00 0.62
C GLU A 372 -5.30 4.28 -0.49
N ILE A 373 -4.65 4.02 -1.64
CA ILE A 373 -5.31 3.61 -2.88
C ILE A 373 -6.10 2.30 -2.74
N PHE A 374 -5.56 1.32 -2.02
CA PHE A 374 -6.26 0.05 -1.82
C PHE A 374 -7.48 0.25 -0.94
N LEU A 375 -7.33 0.95 0.18
CA LEU A 375 -8.41 1.22 1.11
C LEU A 375 -9.52 2.08 0.50
N ARG A 376 -9.19 3.14 -0.24
CA ARG A 376 -10.22 4.01 -0.82
C ARG A 376 -11.04 3.33 -1.91
N SER A 377 -10.50 2.29 -2.54
CA SER A 377 -11.12 1.59 -3.66
C SER A 377 -11.73 0.23 -3.31
N ASN A 378 -11.28 -0.43 -2.24
CA ASN A 378 -11.72 -1.78 -1.87
C ASN A 378 -12.89 -1.75 -0.88
N ARG A 379 -14.06 -2.23 -1.34
CA ARG A 379 -15.32 -2.23 -0.57
C ARG A 379 -15.21 -3.03 0.73
N PHE A 380 -14.59 -4.21 0.68
CA PHE A 380 -14.40 -5.03 1.89
C PHE A 380 -13.54 -4.31 2.95
N SER A 381 -12.39 -3.77 2.54
CA SER A 381 -11.40 -3.19 3.47
C SER A 381 -11.85 -1.87 4.11
N ASN A 382 -12.73 -1.12 3.45
CA ASN A 382 -13.26 0.14 3.96
C ASN A 382 -14.73 0.05 4.42
N ARG A 383 -15.30 -1.17 4.46
CA ARG A 383 -16.70 -1.42 4.83
C ARG A 383 -17.72 -0.71 3.95
N ASP A 384 -17.44 -0.64 2.65
CA ASP A 384 -18.23 0.05 1.63
C ASP A 384 -18.46 1.53 2.00
N LEU A 385 -17.37 2.22 2.37
CA LEU A 385 -17.38 3.59 2.87
C LEU A 385 -18.22 4.56 2.01
N VAL A 386 -18.21 4.38 0.69
CA VAL A 386 -19.01 5.22 -0.20
C VAL A 386 -20.50 5.05 0.10
N LYS A 387 -20.99 3.81 0.25
CA LYS A 387 -22.38 3.57 0.64
C LYS A 387 -22.67 4.06 2.05
N GLU A 388 -21.76 3.89 3.01
CA GLU A 388 -21.95 4.45 4.36
C GLU A 388 -22.14 5.97 4.33
N CYS A 389 -21.36 6.69 3.51
CA CYS A 389 -21.52 8.14 3.33
C CYS A 389 -22.87 8.49 2.64
N GLU A 390 -23.27 7.72 1.63
CA GLU A 390 -24.54 7.91 0.94
C GLU A 390 -25.75 7.65 1.85
N GLU A 391 -25.68 6.63 2.71
CA GLU A 391 -26.71 6.34 3.71
C GLU A 391 -26.79 7.45 4.77
N ALA A 392 -25.67 8.10 5.09
CA ALA A 392 -25.62 9.30 5.93
C ALA A 392 -26.17 10.57 5.22
N GLY A 393 -26.54 10.48 3.93
CA GLY A 393 -27.14 11.57 3.16
C GLY A 393 -26.13 12.44 2.43
N LEU A 394 -24.92 11.92 2.15
CA LEU A 394 -23.87 12.61 1.39
C LEU A 394 -23.85 12.17 -0.07
N GLU A 395 -23.20 12.97 -0.91
CA GLU A 395 -22.73 12.59 -2.25
C GLU A 395 -21.19 12.52 -2.22
N VAL A 396 -20.60 11.61 -2.97
CA VAL A 396 -19.17 11.27 -2.84
C VAL A 396 -18.46 11.31 -4.19
N ILE A 397 -17.23 11.83 -4.19
CA ILE A 397 -16.24 11.59 -5.25
C ILE A 397 -14.99 10.97 -4.61
N VAL A 398 -14.58 9.80 -5.09
CA VAL A 398 -13.32 9.17 -4.67
C VAL A 398 -12.23 9.53 -5.66
N SER A 399 -11.01 9.77 -5.16
CA SER A 399 -9.82 9.98 -5.98
C SER A 399 -9.61 8.79 -6.94
N PRO A 400 -9.50 9.00 -8.26
CA PRO A 400 -9.52 7.91 -9.25
C PRO A 400 -8.30 7.00 -9.14
N VAL A 401 -8.42 5.74 -9.58
CA VAL A 401 -7.27 4.81 -9.62
C VAL A 401 -6.25 5.28 -10.66
N GLY A 402 -6.72 5.86 -11.77
CA GLY A 402 -5.87 6.44 -12.81
C GLY A 402 -4.94 7.55 -12.33
N GLU A 403 -5.23 8.20 -11.19
CA GLU A 403 -4.36 9.24 -10.59
C GLU A 403 -2.95 8.71 -10.31
N TRP A 404 -2.83 7.50 -9.74
CA TRP A 404 -1.54 6.88 -9.44
C TRP A 404 -0.75 6.56 -10.72
N MET A 405 -1.43 6.13 -11.79
CA MET A 405 -0.79 5.88 -13.07
C MET A 405 -0.26 7.16 -13.72
N LYS A 406 -1.02 8.27 -13.63
CA LYS A 406 -0.54 9.59 -14.07
C LYS A 406 0.66 10.04 -13.24
N TYR A 407 0.60 9.86 -11.92
CA TYR A 407 1.67 10.22 -11.01
C TYR A 407 2.98 9.45 -11.30
N THR A 408 2.90 8.14 -11.46
CA THR A 408 4.08 7.31 -11.78
C THR A 408 4.68 7.65 -13.14
N ALA A 409 3.85 7.95 -14.15
CA ALA A 409 4.31 8.42 -15.46
C ALA A 409 4.96 9.82 -15.38
N TYR A 410 4.37 10.74 -14.60
CA TYR A 410 4.91 12.07 -14.36
C TYR A 410 6.30 12.00 -13.69
N ARG A 411 6.42 11.21 -12.62
CA ARG A 411 7.68 10.98 -11.89
C ARG A 411 8.75 10.35 -12.79
N ASN A 412 8.38 9.38 -13.61
CA ASN A 412 9.29 8.78 -14.60
C ASN A 412 9.87 9.81 -15.58
N LEU A 413 9.05 10.75 -16.05
CA LEU A 413 9.51 11.83 -16.93
C LEU A 413 10.40 12.83 -16.17
N GLU A 414 10.01 13.21 -14.96
CA GLU A 414 10.78 14.12 -14.11
C GLU A 414 12.17 13.57 -13.79
N ASP A 415 12.26 12.30 -13.39
CA ASP A 415 13.53 11.63 -13.09
C ASP A 415 14.38 11.50 -14.37
N ALA A 416 13.78 11.19 -15.52
CA ALA A 416 14.51 11.16 -16.81
C ALA A 416 15.09 12.53 -17.21
N VAL A 417 14.36 13.62 -16.95
CA VAL A 417 14.85 14.99 -17.18
C VAL A 417 15.99 15.32 -16.21
N LYS A 418 15.82 15.00 -14.92
CA LYS A 418 16.83 15.24 -13.88
C LYS A 418 18.13 14.50 -14.16
N ASP A 419 18.05 13.23 -14.55
CA ASP A 419 19.20 12.37 -14.87
C ASP A 419 19.82 12.69 -16.25
N ARG A 420 19.30 13.72 -16.95
CA ARG A 420 19.72 14.13 -18.30
C ARG A 420 19.69 12.97 -19.30
N ASN A 421 18.75 12.05 -19.13
CA ASN A 421 18.62 10.87 -19.98
C ASN A 421 17.76 11.18 -21.21
N PHE A 422 18.34 11.88 -22.19
CA PHE A 422 17.64 12.32 -23.40
C PHE A 422 16.94 11.19 -24.17
N ARG A 423 17.48 9.96 -24.13
CA ARG A 423 16.87 8.78 -24.74
C ARG A 423 15.53 8.39 -24.10
N LYS A 424 15.34 8.69 -22.81
CA LYS A 424 14.08 8.45 -22.08
C LYS A 424 13.13 9.65 -22.10
N ILE A 425 13.63 10.88 -22.23
CA ILE A 425 12.81 12.10 -22.16
C ILE A 425 11.76 12.13 -23.29
N ILE A 426 12.18 11.99 -24.55
CA ILE A 426 11.27 12.13 -25.70
C ILE A 426 10.16 11.06 -25.68
N PRO A 427 10.45 9.76 -25.50
CA PRO A 427 9.40 8.74 -25.41
C PRO A 427 8.46 8.95 -24.22
N SER A 428 8.98 9.33 -23.05
CA SER A 428 8.15 9.58 -21.86
C SER A 428 7.23 10.80 -22.05
N TYR A 429 7.71 11.85 -22.71
CA TYR A 429 6.91 13.03 -23.02
C TYR A 429 5.80 12.71 -24.04
N LEU A 430 6.12 11.99 -25.12
CA LEU A 430 5.12 11.54 -26.09
C LEU A 430 4.06 10.63 -25.45
N LYS A 431 4.49 9.72 -24.57
CA LYS A 431 3.59 8.86 -23.79
C LYS A 431 2.64 9.68 -22.93
N LYS A 432 3.14 10.70 -22.22
CA LYS A 432 2.32 11.63 -21.43
C LYS A 432 1.25 12.30 -22.30
N LEU A 433 1.63 12.84 -23.46
CA LEU A 433 0.68 13.48 -24.38
C LEU A 433 -0.40 12.51 -24.89
N VAL A 434 -0.02 11.28 -25.22
CA VAL A 434 -0.98 10.25 -25.64
C VAL A 434 -1.92 9.88 -24.50
N GLN A 435 -1.41 9.69 -23.28
CA GLN A 435 -2.23 9.42 -22.10
C GLN A 435 -3.24 10.53 -21.82
N GLU A 436 -2.81 11.80 -21.82
CA GLU A 436 -3.68 12.96 -21.61
C GLU A 436 -4.74 13.10 -22.72
N ARG A 437 -4.36 12.84 -23.98
CA ARG A 437 -5.30 12.86 -25.11
C ARG A 437 -6.34 11.76 -24.99
N ASP A 438 -5.91 10.54 -24.69
CA ASP A 438 -6.79 9.38 -24.56
C ASP A 438 -7.73 9.54 -23.37
N GLU A 439 -7.22 10.03 -22.23
CA GLU A 439 -8.02 10.40 -21.06
C GLU A 439 -9.08 11.42 -21.44
N HIS A 440 -8.69 12.52 -22.09
CA HIS A 440 -9.63 13.57 -22.49
C HIS A 440 -10.72 13.05 -23.43
N LYS A 441 -10.37 12.10 -24.30
CA LYS A 441 -11.30 11.44 -25.23
C LYS A 441 -12.28 10.53 -24.48
N VAL A 442 -11.78 9.66 -23.61
CA VAL A 442 -12.62 8.73 -22.82
C VAL A 442 -13.51 9.50 -21.85
N SER A 443 -12.95 10.42 -21.07
CA SER A 443 -13.70 11.26 -20.13
C SER A 443 -14.69 12.20 -20.83
N GLY A 444 -14.49 12.48 -22.12
CA GLY A 444 -15.42 13.25 -22.94
C GLY A 444 -16.82 12.66 -23.01
N TYR A 445 -16.94 11.34 -22.95
CA TYR A 445 -18.22 10.65 -23.03
C TYR A 445 -19.08 10.78 -21.76
N TYR A 446 -18.49 11.18 -20.63
CA TYR A 446 -19.20 11.35 -19.37
C TYR A 446 -19.60 12.81 -19.07
N ARG A 447 -19.15 13.78 -19.88
CA ARG A 447 -19.32 15.22 -19.61
C ARG A 447 -20.77 15.69 -19.54
N GLU A 448 -21.70 14.92 -20.08
CA GLU A 448 -23.11 15.26 -19.99
C GLU A 448 -23.64 15.18 -18.55
N LEU A 449 -23.03 14.33 -17.71
CA LEU A 449 -23.45 14.11 -16.31
C LEU A 449 -22.36 14.47 -15.29
N LEU A 450 -21.09 14.33 -15.64
CA LEU A 450 -19.95 14.61 -14.77
C LEU A 450 -19.36 15.97 -15.11
N ASP A 451 -19.44 16.88 -14.15
CA ASP A 451 -18.78 18.18 -14.24
C ASP A 451 -17.27 18.08 -13.98
N GLY A 452 -16.55 19.03 -14.55
CA GLY A 452 -15.15 19.29 -14.24
C GLY A 452 -14.15 18.38 -14.97
N ARG A 453 -13.02 18.98 -15.34
CA ARG A 453 -11.85 18.23 -15.79
C ARG A 453 -11.06 17.82 -14.55
N GLU A 454 -10.65 16.55 -14.48
CA GLU A 454 -9.69 16.12 -13.46
C GLU A 454 -8.44 17.00 -13.49
N PRO A 455 -7.98 17.55 -12.35
CA PRO A 455 -6.76 18.33 -12.30
C PRO A 455 -5.57 17.54 -12.85
N SER A 456 -4.64 18.24 -13.49
CA SER A 456 -3.38 17.60 -13.90
C SER A 456 -2.57 17.20 -12.67
N THR A 457 -1.77 16.13 -12.78
CA THR A 457 -0.85 15.73 -11.69
C THR A 457 0.05 16.88 -11.24
N ALA A 458 0.51 17.73 -12.15
CA ALA A 458 1.32 18.90 -11.80
C ALA A 458 0.56 19.90 -10.93
N ALA A 459 -0.74 20.10 -11.18
CA ALA A 459 -1.58 20.98 -10.38
C ALA A 459 -1.82 20.40 -8.98
N ILE A 460 -2.09 19.09 -8.87
CA ILE A 460 -2.23 18.39 -7.58
C ILE A 460 -0.93 18.51 -6.76
N LEU A 461 0.23 18.26 -7.38
CA LEU A 461 1.52 18.34 -6.71
C LEU A 461 1.88 19.78 -6.29
N ALA A 462 1.50 20.78 -7.08
CA ALA A 462 1.70 22.18 -6.71
C ALA A 462 0.94 22.56 -5.43
N LYS A 463 -0.22 21.93 -5.17
CA LYS A 463 -1.02 22.15 -3.96
C LYS A 463 -0.44 21.46 -2.73
N SER A 464 0.26 20.34 -2.89
CA SER A 464 0.90 19.65 -1.77
C SER A 464 2.32 20.15 -1.46
N ASP A 465 3.00 20.81 -2.41
CA ASP A 465 4.42 21.20 -2.28
C ASP A 465 4.72 22.06 -1.04
N MET A 466 3.77 22.93 -0.65
CA MET A 466 3.93 23.76 0.55
C MET A 466 3.84 23.00 1.88
N TYR A 467 3.33 21.76 1.86
CA TYR A 467 3.11 20.94 3.06
C TYR A 467 4.00 19.71 3.09
N LEU A 468 4.22 19.08 1.93
CA LEU A 468 5.04 17.89 1.78
C LEU A 468 5.73 17.95 0.43
N SER A 469 7.07 17.86 0.44
CA SER A 469 7.83 17.85 -0.80
C SER A 469 7.34 16.74 -1.74
N PRO A 470 7.11 17.02 -3.04
CA PRO A 470 6.78 16.02 -4.05
C PRO A 470 7.79 14.87 -4.12
N ARG A 471 9.01 15.10 -3.63
CA ARG A 471 10.08 14.10 -3.53
C ARG A 471 9.86 13.04 -2.46
N CYS A 472 8.88 13.21 -1.56
CA CYS A 472 8.47 12.16 -0.63
C CYS A 472 8.08 10.88 -1.39
N GLY A 473 7.59 11.00 -2.64
CA GLY A 473 7.44 9.85 -3.53
C GLY A 473 6.31 8.90 -3.16
N SER A 474 5.39 9.32 -2.28
CA SER A 474 4.31 8.48 -1.75
C SER A 474 2.93 9.03 -2.11
N GLU A 475 1.88 8.26 -1.90
CA GLU A 475 0.49 8.70 -2.10
C GLU A 475 0.08 9.89 -1.21
N ALA A 476 0.85 10.22 -0.16
CA ALA A 476 0.57 11.37 0.69
C ALA A 476 0.57 12.68 -0.11
N VAL A 477 1.46 12.84 -1.11
CA VAL A 477 1.50 14.08 -1.92
C VAL A 477 0.27 14.23 -2.81
N LEU A 478 -0.33 13.11 -3.24
CA LEU A 478 -1.56 13.09 -4.02
C LEU A 478 -2.75 13.36 -3.11
N SER A 479 -2.85 12.66 -1.98
CA SER A 479 -3.94 12.83 -1.01
C SER A 479 -3.99 14.25 -0.45
N ILE A 480 -2.85 14.86 -0.09
CA ILE A 480 -2.84 16.26 0.33
C ILE A 480 -3.29 17.16 -0.81
N GLY A 481 -2.75 16.98 -2.02
CA GLY A 481 -3.06 17.85 -3.15
C GLY A 481 -4.51 17.78 -3.60
N SER A 482 -5.09 16.57 -3.70
CA SER A 482 -6.50 16.38 -4.06
C SER A 482 -7.44 16.85 -2.96
N GLY A 483 -7.09 16.62 -1.69
CA GLY A 483 -7.85 17.15 -0.57
C GLY A 483 -7.85 18.67 -0.53
N VAL A 484 -6.69 19.32 -0.71
CA VAL A 484 -6.60 20.79 -0.78
C VAL A 484 -7.39 21.35 -1.96
N GLU A 485 -7.32 20.72 -3.14
CA GLU A 485 -8.16 21.09 -4.30
C GLU A 485 -9.64 21.11 -3.95
N TRP A 486 -10.14 20.08 -3.26
CA TRP A 486 -11.53 20.00 -2.82
C TRP A 486 -11.86 21.00 -1.73
N MET A 487 -10.96 21.23 -0.77
CA MET A 487 -11.18 22.22 0.29
C MET A 487 -11.28 23.64 -0.28
N GLU A 488 -10.52 23.97 -1.32
CA GLU A 488 -10.59 25.26 -2.03
C GLU A 488 -11.82 25.39 -2.95
N SER A 489 -12.34 24.27 -3.46
CA SER A 489 -13.48 24.27 -4.39
C SER A 489 -14.78 24.66 -3.69
N PRO A 490 -15.57 25.63 -4.21
CA PRO A 490 -16.85 26.00 -3.60
C PRO A 490 -17.92 24.89 -3.67
N VAL A 491 -17.70 23.86 -4.50
CA VAL A 491 -18.67 22.76 -4.70
C VAL A 491 -18.55 21.69 -3.61
N PHE A 492 -17.35 21.48 -3.07
CA PHE A 492 -17.10 20.45 -2.07
C PHE A 492 -17.34 21.00 -0.66
N ALA A 493 -18.08 20.23 0.11
CA ALA A 493 -18.44 20.54 1.49
C ALA A 493 -17.38 20.05 2.50
N GLY A 494 -16.59 19.02 2.17
CA GLY A 494 -15.53 18.51 3.03
C GLY A 494 -14.76 17.33 2.43
N VAL A 495 -13.81 16.80 3.21
CA VAL A 495 -12.91 15.72 2.78
C VAL A 495 -12.85 14.60 3.83
N ILE A 496 -12.82 13.37 3.34
CA ILE A 496 -12.50 12.17 4.13
C ILE A 496 -11.21 11.57 3.58
N SER A 497 -10.19 11.41 4.43
CA SER A 497 -9.00 10.62 4.12
C SER A 497 -9.13 9.24 4.73
N VAL A 498 -8.82 8.20 3.96
CA VAL A 498 -8.78 6.83 4.48
C VAL A 498 -7.36 6.27 4.54
N MET A 499 -7.08 5.44 5.54
CA MET A 499 -5.81 4.74 5.62
C MET A 499 -5.95 3.42 6.39
N PRO A 500 -5.11 2.42 6.08
CA PRO A 500 -4.95 1.30 6.98
C PRO A 500 -4.20 1.73 8.25
N HIS A 501 -4.42 1.02 9.36
CA HIS A 501 -3.65 1.22 10.58
C HIS A 501 -2.13 1.07 10.31
N GLY A 502 -1.34 1.98 10.88
CA GLY A 502 0.11 2.05 10.67
C GLY A 502 0.55 2.52 9.27
N CYS A 503 -0.35 3.00 8.41
CA CYS A 503 0.03 3.55 7.10
C CYS A 503 0.82 4.85 7.27
N MET A 504 2.11 4.82 6.91
CA MET A 504 2.98 6.00 7.04
C MET A 504 2.54 7.17 6.14
N PRO A 505 2.26 6.98 4.82
CA PRO A 505 1.70 8.06 4.01
C PRO A 505 0.37 8.59 4.54
N GLY A 506 -0.53 7.69 4.97
CA GLY A 506 -1.81 8.07 5.56
C GLY A 506 -1.66 8.90 6.84
N GLY A 507 -0.73 8.52 7.72
CA GLY A 507 -0.43 9.24 8.95
C GLY A 507 0.05 10.67 8.71
N ILE A 508 0.83 10.90 7.65
CA ILE A 508 1.24 12.26 7.23
C ILE A 508 0.02 13.11 6.85
N VAL A 509 -0.93 12.54 6.09
CA VAL A 509 -2.17 13.24 5.69
C VAL A 509 -3.03 13.52 6.93
N ALA A 510 -3.21 12.52 7.79
CA ALA A 510 -4.02 12.64 9.00
C ALA A 510 -3.50 13.73 9.96
N ALA A 511 -2.17 13.84 10.10
CA ALA A 511 -1.54 14.87 10.92
C ALA A 511 -1.82 16.31 10.42
N MET A 512 -2.25 16.48 9.15
CA MET A 512 -2.57 17.79 8.57
C MET A 512 -4.06 18.12 8.59
N ALA A 513 -4.93 17.16 8.90
CA ALA A 513 -6.39 17.30 8.76
C ALA A 513 -6.97 18.48 9.57
N GLU A 514 -6.53 18.65 10.82
CA GLU A 514 -6.98 19.76 11.68
C GLU A 514 -6.54 21.12 11.12
N LYS A 515 -5.27 21.21 10.70
CA LYS A 515 -4.72 22.43 10.09
C LYS A 515 -5.49 22.81 8.81
N PHE A 516 -5.79 21.85 7.95
CA PHE A 516 -6.57 22.10 6.74
C PHE A 516 -8.00 22.48 7.06
N SER A 517 -8.61 21.84 8.05
CA SER A 517 -9.97 22.19 8.48
C SER A 517 -10.06 23.65 8.95
N ALA A 518 -9.10 24.07 9.78
CA ALA A 518 -9.01 25.45 10.27
C ALA A 518 -8.67 26.46 9.15
N THR A 519 -7.82 26.08 8.19
CA THR A 519 -7.40 26.99 7.11
C THR A 519 -8.53 27.25 6.11
N TYR A 520 -9.22 26.19 5.70
CA TYR A 520 -10.23 26.26 4.62
C TYR A 520 -11.66 26.36 5.13
N GLN A 521 -11.87 26.34 6.46
CA GLN A 521 -13.20 26.45 7.10
C GLN A 521 -14.19 25.40 6.59
N LYS A 522 -13.69 24.19 6.34
CA LYS A 522 -14.46 23.01 5.96
C LYS A 522 -13.94 21.81 6.73
N PRO A 523 -14.78 20.82 7.08
CA PRO A 523 -14.31 19.69 7.85
C PRO A 523 -13.48 18.73 6.99
N TRP A 524 -12.36 18.28 7.55
CA TRP A 524 -11.54 17.18 7.05
C TRP A 524 -11.42 16.12 8.14
N ILE A 525 -11.90 14.90 7.88
CA ILE A 525 -11.76 13.77 8.81
C ILE A 525 -10.84 12.68 8.23
N SER A 526 -10.14 11.97 9.10
CA SER A 526 -9.32 10.81 8.72
C SER A 526 -9.86 9.53 9.34
N LEU A 527 -10.23 8.55 8.52
CA LEU A 527 -10.73 7.24 8.94
C LEU A 527 -9.63 6.19 8.84
N THR A 528 -9.50 5.38 9.87
CA THR A 528 -8.49 4.31 9.96
C THR A 528 -9.21 2.97 9.93
N TYR A 529 -8.68 2.01 9.16
CA TYR A 529 -9.19 0.64 9.08
C TYR A 529 -8.10 -0.37 9.40
N ASP A 530 -8.39 -1.37 10.20
CA ASP A 530 -7.44 -2.39 10.67
C ASP A 530 -7.91 -3.84 10.41
N GLY A 531 -9.11 -3.99 9.84
CA GLY A 531 -9.73 -5.28 9.54
C GLY A 531 -10.58 -5.83 10.68
N PHE A 532 -10.76 -5.08 11.78
CA PHE A 532 -11.70 -5.41 12.83
C PHE A 532 -13.02 -4.68 12.65
N LEU A 533 -14.08 -5.26 13.22
CA LEU A 533 -15.44 -4.76 13.14
C LEU A 533 -15.60 -3.57 14.11
N GLU A 534 -15.19 -2.38 13.69
CA GLU A 534 -15.28 -1.18 14.53
C GLU A 534 -16.52 -0.34 14.23
N THR A 535 -17.19 0.16 15.27
CA THR A 535 -18.35 1.05 15.17
C THR A 535 -17.97 2.54 15.15
N ASN A 536 -16.72 2.88 15.48
CA ASN A 536 -16.28 4.26 15.62
C ASN A 536 -16.32 5.03 14.30
N ASN A 537 -15.89 4.42 13.18
CA ASN A 537 -15.92 5.08 11.88
C ASN A 537 -17.35 5.45 11.44
N ALA A 538 -18.32 4.56 11.64
CA ALA A 538 -19.72 4.85 11.34
C ALA A 538 -20.26 6.05 12.14
N ALA A 539 -19.95 6.14 13.43
CA ALA A 539 -20.31 7.29 14.26
C ALA A 539 -19.64 8.59 13.77
N ARG A 540 -18.36 8.52 13.36
CA ARG A 540 -17.63 9.68 12.82
C ARG A 540 -18.20 10.16 11.49
N ILE A 541 -18.59 9.26 10.59
CA ILE A 541 -19.25 9.58 9.32
C ILE A 541 -20.60 10.24 9.58
N SER A 542 -21.41 9.67 10.50
CA SER A 542 -22.71 10.24 10.86
C SER A 542 -22.56 11.66 11.43
N ASN A 543 -21.64 11.87 12.36
CA ASN A 543 -21.39 13.19 12.96
C ASN A 543 -20.90 14.20 11.91
N PHE A 544 -20.02 13.76 11.01
CA PHE A 544 -19.54 14.58 9.89
C PHE A 544 -20.68 14.98 8.95
N ALA A 545 -21.58 14.05 8.61
CA ALA A 545 -22.73 14.34 7.76
C ALA A 545 -23.70 15.33 8.41
N GLU A 546 -24.00 15.17 9.71
CA GLU A 546 -24.86 16.11 10.44
C GLU A 546 -24.26 17.52 10.51
N LEU A 547 -22.95 17.62 10.75
CA LEU A 547 -22.25 18.91 10.74
C LEU A 547 -22.37 19.61 9.37
N LEU A 548 -22.19 18.87 8.27
CA LEU A 548 -22.33 19.42 6.92
C LEU A 548 -23.78 19.86 6.61
N LYS A 549 -24.78 19.10 7.07
CA LYS A 549 -26.20 19.48 6.92
C LYS A 549 -26.52 20.75 7.70
N PHE A 550 -26.00 20.86 8.93
CA PHE A 550 -26.20 22.03 9.78
C PHE A 550 -25.61 23.30 9.16
N CYS A 551 -24.33 23.28 8.75
CA CYS A 551 -23.67 24.43 8.13
C CYS A 551 -24.39 24.92 6.87
N ARG A 552 -24.99 23.99 6.12
CA ARG A 552 -25.76 24.33 4.92
C ARG A 552 -27.11 24.97 5.22
N GLN A 553 -27.78 24.56 6.29
CA GLN A 553 -29.05 25.17 6.71
C GLN A 553 -28.85 26.63 7.10
N GLU A 554 -27.79 26.95 7.87
CA GLU A 554 -27.43 28.33 8.22
C GLU A 554 -27.10 29.18 6.99
N ALA A 555 -26.34 28.64 6.02
CA ALA A 555 -26.02 29.35 4.78
C ALA A 555 -27.25 29.66 3.91
N ASN A 556 -28.34 28.90 4.04
CA ASN A 556 -29.60 29.14 3.31
C ASN A 556 -30.55 30.10 4.04
N THR A 557 -30.38 30.32 5.34
CA THR A 557 -31.19 31.25 6.15
C THR A 557 -30.57 32.63 6.31
N THR A 558 -29.33 32.83 5.86
CA THR A 558 -28.60 34.11 5.83
C THR A 558 -28.58 34.66 4.42
#